data_AF-X1H4N9-F1
#
_entry.id   AF-X1H4N9-F1
#
_cell.length_a   1.000
_cell.length_b   1.000
_cell.length_c   1.000
_cell.angle_alpha   90.00
_cell.angle_beta   90.00
_cell.angle_gamma   90.00
#
_symmetry.space_group_name_H-M   'P 1'
#
loop_
_entity.id
_entity.type
_entity.pdbx_description
1 polymer ?
#
loop_
_entity_poly.entity_id
_entity_poly.type
_entity_poly.pdbx_seq_one_letter_code
_entity_poly.pdbx_strand_id
1 'polypeptide(L)'
;MAKLNISIIGGGSFMWSPKIVTDLVDKKDLHDSQILLHDIDSEALDLTYRLGQKIIGEAEANFRIRATSNLEEALEEADFVILAISPGGLEAMRSDLEIPLKYGIYQAVGDTVGPGGISRALRTIPVVVDIAKKMEDLCSDAWLINYTNPMSTLCRAISKSTGIKTIGLCHEPIAVLDTIKRILQIEDESDFQVKIAGINHLSWILELKVRGEDGFPILRNYIDQHMGEIVEAVKATNWADADPFKDNNLVKFELFRLFGYLPAAGDRHVAEFFS
;
A
#
# COMPACT_ATOMS: atom_id res chain seq x y z
N MET A 1 8.75 -26.31 8.42
CA MET A 1 9.60 -25.37 7.65
C MET A 1 10.63 -24.76 8.59
N ALA A 2 11.60 -24.00 8.09
CA ALA A 2 12.48 -23.23 8.97
C ALA A 2 11.65 -22.18 9.72
N LYS A 3 11.95 -21.94 11.00
CA LYS A 3 11.29 -20.92 11.81
C LYS A 3 11.77 -19.56 11.34
N LEU A 4 10.85 -18.67 10.96
CA LEU A 4 11.20 -17.35 10.43
C LEU A 4 11.13 -16.28 11.51
N ASN A 5 12.00 -15.28 11.40
CA ASN A 5 11.96 -14.05 12.18
C ASN A 5 11.42 -12.91 11.31
N ILE A 6 10.21 -12.46 11.61
CA ILE A 6 9.50 -11.41 10.86
C ILE A 6 9.44 -10.15 11.72
N SER A 7 10.16 -9.12 11.29
CA SER A 7 10.19 -7.81 11.96
C SER A 7 9.23 -6.84 11.29
N ILE A 8 8.45 -6.09 12.07
CA ILE A 8 7.56 -5.03 11.60
C ILE A 8 8.07 -3.70 12.17
N ILE A 9 8.75 -2.92 11.34
CA ILE A 9 9.24 -1.58 11.66
C ILE A 9 8.12 -0.57 11.39
N GLY A 10 7.72 0.18 12.42
CA GLY A 10 6.42 0.87 12.44
C GLY A 10 5.31 -0.04 12.98
N GLY A 11 5.66 -0.97 13.87
CA GLY A 11 4.77 -1.95 14.48
C GLY A 11 3.63 -1.33 15.29
N GLY A 12 3.72 -0.05 15.67
CA GLY A 12 2.65 0.72 16.30
C GLY A 12 1.54 1.15 15.32
N SER A 13 1.66 0.85 14.02
CA SER A 13 0.64 1.20 13.03
C SER A 13 -0.68 0.47 13.26
N PHE A 14 -1.70 1.20 13.70
CA PHE A 14 -3.06 0.67 13.87
C PHE A 14 -3.71 0.16 12.57
N MET A 15 -3.28 0.68 11.43
CA MET A 15 -3.83 0.30 10.12
C MET A 15 -3.17 -0.94 9.54
N TRP A 16 -1.86 -1.12 9.75
CA TRP A 16 -1.08 -2.16 9.10
C TRP A 16 -0.80 -3.35 10.01
N SER A 17 -0.33 -3.12 11.24
CA SER A 17 0.12 -4.22 12.11
C SER A 17 -0.96 -5.26 12.39
N PRO A 18 -2.22 -4.89 12.74
CA PRO A 18 -3.26 -5.88 12.97
C PRO A 18 -3.58 -6.72 11.73
N LYS A 19 -3.58 -6.11 10.54
CA LYS A 19 -3.83 -6.80 9.28
C LYS A 19 -2.71 -7.79 8.96
N ILE A 20 -1.46 -7.32 9.04
CA ILE A 20 -0.27 -8.16 8.78
C ILE A 20 -0.23 -9.33 9.74
N VAL A 21 -0.43 -9.11 11.05
CA VAL A 21 -0.47 -10.18 12.04
C VAL A 21 -1.60 -11.17 11.75
N THR A 22 -2.79 -10.70 11.39
CA THR A 22 -3.92 -11.55 11.01
C THR A 22 -3.59 -12.43 9.80
N ASP A 23 -3.01 -11.83 8.75
CA ASP A 23 -2.63 -12.55 7.53
C ASP A 23 -1.55 -13.61 7.81
N LEU A 24 -0.55 -13.29 8.65
CA LEU A 24 0.50 -14.22 9.05
C LEU A 24 -0.06 -15.40 9.84
N VAL A 25 -0.97 -15.13 10.77
CA VAL A 25 -1.63 -16.13 11.62
C VAL A 25 -2.48 -17.11 10.82
N ASP A 26 -3.14 -16.64 9.77
CA ASP A 26 -3.94 -17.46 8.84
C ASP A 26 -3.08 -18.47 8.06
N LYS A 27 -1.78 -18.20 7.85
CA LYS A 27 -0.87 -19.09 7.12
C LYS A 27 -0.23 -20.13 8.04
N LYS A 28 -0.84 -21.31 8.09
CA LYS A 28 -0.35 -22.47 8.86
C LYS A 28 1.12 -22.83 8.61
N ASP A 29 1.59 -22.65 7.38
CA ASP A 29 2.99 -22.92 7.00
C ASP A 29 4.01 -22.00 7.69
N LEU A 30 3.56 -20.86 8.22
CA LEU A 30 4.37 -19.90 8.96
C LEU A 30 4.31 -20.11 10.49
N HIS A 31 3.52 -21.06 10.98
CA HIS A 31 3.46 -21.37 12.42
C HIS A 31 4.86 -21.80 12.91
N ASP A 32 5.11 -21.64 14.22
CA ASP A 32 6.40 -21.72 14.89
C ASP A 32 7.39 -20.55 14.62
N SER A 33 7.00 -19.57 13.80
CA SER A 33 7.78 -18.36 13.53
C SER A 33 7.62 -17.31 14.63
N GLN A 34 8.47 -16.28 14.58
CA GLN A 34 8.44 -15.12 15.47
C GLN A 34 8.01 -13.86 14.71
N ILE A 35 7.15 -13.07 15.34
CA ILE A 35 6.80 -11.70 14.95
C ILE A 35 7.43 -10.76 15.97
N LEU A 36 8.19 -9.77 15.50
CA LEU A 36 8.76 -8.73 16.33
C LEU A 36 8.21 -7.38 15.86
N LEU A 37 7.50 -6.70 16.74
CA LEU A 37 7.00 -5.35 16.51
C LEU A 37 8.02 -4.33 17.00
N HIS A 38 8.37 -3.37 16.15
CA HIS A 38 9.22 -2.26 16.53
C HIS A 38 8.56 -0.93 16.24
N ASP A 39 8.51 -0.06 17.25
CA ASP A 39 8.10 1.33 17.09
C ASP A 39 8.82 2.24 18.08
N ILE A 40 8.98 3.50 17.68
CA ILE A 40 9.53 4.56 18.54
C ILE A 40 8.46 5.11 19.49
N ASP A 41 7.18 4.95 19.15
CA ASP A 41 6.05 5.28 20.01
C ASP A 41 5.69 4.07 20.89
N SER A 42 6.08 4.13 22.16
CA SER A 42 5.85 3.05 23.12
C SER A 42 4.38 2.78 23.41
N GLU A 43 3.51 3.80 23.34
CA GLU A 43 2.08 3.65 23.62
C GLU A 43 1.38 2.94 22.47
N ALA A 44 1.66 3.38 21.23
CA ALA A 44 1.16 2.70 20.04
C ALA A 44 1.69 1.26 19.93
N LEU A 45 2.97 1.05 20.27
CA LEU A 45 3.58 -0.27 20.28
C LEU A 45 2.95 -1.21 21.31
N ASP A 46 2.72 -0.77 22.55
CA ASP A 46 2.07 -1.60 23.58
C ASP A 46 0.66 -2.00 23.16
N LEU A 47 -0.11 -1.06 22.60
CA LEU A 47 -1.49 -1.32 22.19
C LEU A 47 -1.55 -2.33 21.03
N THR A 48 -0.72 -2.16 20.01
CA THR A 48 -0.64 -3.09 18.87
C THR A 48 -0.08 -4.45 19.26
N TYR A 49 0.89 -4.50 20.19
CA TYR A 49 1.41 -5.75 20.75
C TYR A 49 0.32 -6.55 21.47
N ARG A 50 -0.45 -5.92 22.38
CA ARG A 50 -1.57 -6.57 23.08
C ARG A 50 -2.64 -7.05 22.10
N LEU A 51 -2.94 -6.27 21.07
CA LEU A 51 -3.86 -6.67 20.02
C LEU A 51 -3.33 -7.87 19.23
N GLY A 52 -2.04 -7.88 18.88
CA GLY A 52 -1.40 -9.01 18.21
C GLY A 52 -1.43 -10.29 19.04
N GLN A 53 -1.15 -10.20 20.35
CA GLN A 53 -1.31 -11.33 21.28
C GLN A 53 -2.73 -11.89 21.29
N LYS A 54 -3.74 -10.99 21.28
CA LYS A 54 -5.14 -11.39 21.23
C LYS A 54 -5.49 -12.10 19.92
N ILE A 55 -5.06 -11.57 18.78
CA ILE A 55 -5.28 -12.18 17.45
C ILE A 55 -4.69 -13.59 17.40
N ILE A 56 -3.43 -13.75 17.84
CA ILE A 56 -2.75 -15.05 17.88
C ILE A 56 -3.48 -16.04 18.80
N GLY A 57 -3.92 -15.59 19.98
CA GLY A 57 -4.64 -16.41 20.95
C GLY A 57 -6.01 -16.85 20.45
N GLU A 58 -6.79 -15.94 19.84
CA GLU A 58 -8.13 -16.26 19.30
C GLU A 58 -8.05 -17.22 18.10
N ALA A 59 -6.99 -17.15 17.30
CA ALA A 59 -6.77 -18.06 16.19
C ALA A 59 -6.14 -19.41 16.59
N GLU A 60 -5.81 -19.60 17.88
CA GLU A 60 -5.06 -20.74 18.41
C GLU A 60 -3.76 -21.01 17.62
N ALA A 61 -3.14 -19.96 17.09
CA ALA A 61 -1.98 -20.07 16.22
C ALA A 61 -0.68 -20.10 17.04
N ASN A 62 0.25 -20.94 16.61
CA ASN A 62 1.52 -21.09 17.30
C ASN A 62 2.54 -20.06 16.79
N PHE A 63 2.39 -18.81 17.22
CA PHE A 63 3.33 -17.72 16.94
C PHE A 63 3.92 -17.16 18.23
N ARG A 64 5.20 -16.79 18.20
CA ARG A 64 5.80 -15.94 19.24
C ARG A 64 5.69 -14.50 18.78
N ILE A 65 5.11 -13.63 19.60
CA ILE A 65 5.11 -12.19 19.35
C ILE A 65 5.92 -11.47 20.42
N ARG A 66 6.74 -10.50 20.00
CA ARG A 66 7.54 -9.62 20.87
C ARG A 66 7.39 -8.17 20.41
N ALA A 67 7.76 -7.26 21.29
CA ALA A 67 7.81 -5.83 20.98
C ALA A 67 9.08 -5.22 21.56
N THR A 68 9.70 -4.29 20.83
CA THR A 68 10.87 -3.52 21.28
C THR A 68 10.87 -2.14 20.67
N SER A 69 11.43 -1.16 21.38
CA SER A 69 11.72 0.18 20.82
C SER A 69 13.16 0.30 20.32
N ASN A 70 13.94 -0.79 20.39
CA ASN A 70 15.31 -0.84 19.88
C ASN A 70 15.32 -1.39 18.45
N LEU A 71 15.70 -0.54 17.49
CA LEU A 71 15.76 -0.93 16.08
C LEU A 71 16.77 -2.05 15.81
N GLU A 72 17.90 -2.09 16.51
CA GLU A 72 18.92 -3.12 16.27
C GLU A 72 18.44 -4.49 16.73
N GLU A 73 17.80 -4.56 17.90
CA GLU A 73 17.12 -5.78 18.38
C GLU A 73 16.03 -6.23 17.39
N ALA A 74 15.34 -5.28 16.76
CA ALA A 74 14.31 -5.59 15.79
C ALA A 74 14.85 -6.12 14.45
N LEU A 75 16.09 -5.82 14.10
CA LEU A 75 16.71 -6.24 12.85
C LEU A 75 17.58 -7.49 13.01
N GLU A 76 18.09 -7.75 14.22
CA GLU A 76 18.95 -8.89 14.52
C GLU A 76 18.28 -10.21 14.12
N GLU A 77 18.96 -10.98 13.27
CA GLU A 77 18.50 -12.29 12.75
C GLU A 77 17.14 -12.26 12.02
N ALA A 78 16.66 -11.11 11.55
CA ALA A 78 15.42 -11.04 10.78
C ALA A 78 15.56 -11.73 9.41
N ASP A 79 14.57 -12.52 9.01
CA ASP A 79 14.46 -13.06 7.65
C ASP A 79 13.65 -12.12 6.74
N PHE A 80 12.68 -11.43 7.35
CA PHE A 80 11.82 -10.45 6.68
C PHE A 80 11.67 -9.21 7.56
N VAL A 81 11.81 -8.04 6.95
CA VAL A 81 11.62 -6.73 7.57
C VAL A 81 10.51 -6.01 6.82
N ILE A 82 9.36 -5.85 7.46
CA ILE A 82 8.20 -5.14 6.91
C ILE A 82 8.25 -3.69 7.39
N LEU A 83 8.21 -2.74 6.46
CA LEU A 83 8.35 -1.32 6.74
C LEU A 83 7.00 -0.58 6.56
N ALA A 84 6.41 -0.15 7.67
CA ALA A 84 5.11 0.53 7.73
C ALA A 84 5.16 1.80 8.60
N ILE A 85 6.10 2.70 8.30
CA ILE A 85 6.37 3.91 9.09
C ILE A 85 5.72 5.16 8.48
N SER A 86 5.60 6.23 9.28
CA SER A 86 5.24 7.56 8.78
C SER A 86 6.04 8.64 9.50
N PRO A 87 7.30 8.90 9.09
CA PRO A 87 8.15 9.90 9.73
C PRO A 87 7.48 11.28 9.80
N GLY A 88 7.41 11.84 11.01
CA GLY A 88 6.73 13.10 11.31
C GLY A 88 5.22 12.98 11.56
N GLY A 89 4.64 11.79 11.43
CA GLY A 89 3.24 11.49 11.77
C GLY A 89 2.23 12.37 11.02
N LEU A 90 1.05 12.54 11.63
CA LEU A 90 -0.03 13.34 11.07
C LEU A 90 0.29 14.84 11.03
N GLU A 91 1.16 15.33 11.92
CA GLU A 91 1.53 16.74 11.96
C GLU A 91 2.37 17.16 10.74
N ALA A 92 3.35 16.32 10.35
CA ALA A 92 4.09 16.57 9.13
C ALA A 92 3.19 16.39 7.89
N MET A 93 2.31 15.38 7.88
CA MET A 93 1.34 15.18 6.80
C MET A 93 0.39 16.38 6.64
N ARG A 94 -0.05 16.99 7.75
CA ARG A 94 -0.85 18.23 7.73
C ARG A 94 -0.12 19.32 6.98
N SER A 95 1.16 19.53 7.26
CA SER A 95 1.98 20.52 6.55
C SER A 95 2.15 20.19 5.07
N ASP A 96 2.32 18.91 4.73
CA ASP A 96 2.42 18.40 3.36
C ASP A 96 1.15 18.73 2.52
N LEU A 97 -0.01 18.94 3.16
CA LEU A 97 -1.29 19.27 2.53
C LEU A 97 -1.69 20.76 2.66
N GLU A 98 -1.61 21.34 3.85
CA GLU A 98 -2.07 22.71 4.14
C GLU A 98 -1.18 23.78 3.51
N ILE A 99 0.13 23.54 3.38
CA ILE A 99 1.03 24.52 2.78
C ILE A 99 0.73 24.68 1.28
N PRO A 100 0.71 23.61 0.45
CA PRO A 100 0.34 23.75 -0.96
C PRO A 100 -1.05 24.35 -1.17
N LEU A 101 -2.01 24.03 -0.30
CA LEU A 101 -3.36 24.58 -0.35
C LEU A 101 -3.40 26.11 -0.26
N LYS A 102 -2.52 26.74 0.54
CA LYS A 102 -2.40 28.22 0.62
C LYS A 102 -2.01 28.86 -0.71
N TYR A 103 -1.43 28.10 -1.63
CA TYR A 103 -1.03 28.54 -2.96
C TYR A 103 -1.99 28.06 -4.06
N GLY A 104 -3.16 27.51 -3.70
CA GLY A 104 -4.14 27.01 -4.64
C GLY A 104 -3.79 25.66 -5.26
N ILE A 105 -2.86 24.91 -4.67
CA ILE A 105 -2.48 23.56 -5.12
C ILE A 105 -3.25 22.55 -4.29
N TYR A 106 -4.17 21.83 -4.94
CA TYR A 106 -5.00 20.81 -4.32
C TYR A 106 -4.36 19.43 -4.47
N GLN A 107 -4.41 18.64 -3.40
CA GLN A 107 -3.90 17.27 -3.36
C GLN A 107 -4.99 16.39 -2.75
N ALA A 108 -5.32 15.29 -3.41
CA ALA A 108 -6.31 14.35 -2.90
C ALA A 108 -5.73 13.46 -1.79
N VAL A 109 -4.42 13.16 -1.87
CA VAL A 109 -3.70 12.30 -0.92
C VAL A 109 -2.38 12.92 -0.49
N GLY A 110 -1.57 13.42 -1.42
CA GLY A 110 -0.32 14.11 -1.15
C GLY A 110 0.79 13.25 -0.54
N ASP A 111 0.76 11.92 -0.71
CA ASP A 111 1.74 11.00 -0.12
C ASP A 111 2.70 10.35 -1.14
N THR A 112 2.47 10.59 -2.43
CA THR A 112 3.16 9.90 -3.52
C THR A 112 3.89 10.84 -4.46
N VAL A 113 3.17 11.79 -5.06
CA VAL A 113 3.68 12.82 -5.95
C VAL A 113 3.19 14.19 -5.50
N GLY A 114 3.41 15.23 -6.32
CA GLY A 114 3.08 16.60 -5.97
C GLY A 114 3.97 17.17 -4.84
N PRO A 115 3.69 18.39 -4.38
CA PRO A 115 4.48 19.03 -3.33
C PRO A 115 4.53 18.24 -2.02
N GLY A 116 3.40 17.64 -1.62
CA GLY A 116 3.30 16.81 -0.42
C GLY A 116 4.12 15.52 -0.54
N GLY A 117 4.01 14.82 -1.68
CA GLY A 117 4.81 13.62 -1.93
C GLY A 117 6.32 13.90 -1.95
N ILE A 118 6.74 15.04 -2.51
CA ILE A 118 8.15 15.47 -2.51
C ILE A 118 8.63 15.79 -1.09
N SER A 119 7.87 16.59 -0.33
CA SER A 119 8.21 16.92 1.07
C SER A 119 8.33 15.65 1.92
N ARG A 120 7.35 14.75 1.81
CA ARG A 120 7.34 13.44 2.46
C ARG A 120 8.53 12.59 2.06
N ALA A 121 8.86 12.52 0.76
CA ALA A 121 10.03 11.81 0.25
C ALA A 121 11.31 12.28 0.93
N LEU A 122 11.57 13.60 0.92
CA LEU A 122 12.80 14.19 1.48
C LEU A 122 12.97 13.89 2.97
N ARG A 123 11.87 13.84 3.71
CA ARG A 123 11.86 13.49 5.14
C ARG A 123 12.03 12.00 5.40
N THR A 124 11.59 11.15 4.49
CA THR A 124 11.47 9.69 4.70
C THR A 124 12.67 8.92 4.15
N ILE A 125 13.27 9.38 3.04
CA ILE A 125 14.43 8.74 2.40
C ILE A 125 15.59 8.49 3.39
N PRO A 126 16.05 9.47 4.20
CA PRO A 126 17.16 9.24 5.13
C PRO A 126 16.85 8.11 6.12
N VAL A 127 15.63 8.10 6.67
CA VAL A 127 15.19 7.11 7.65
C VAL A 127 15.21 5.70 7.07
N VAL A 128 14.61 5.50 5.89
CA VAL A 128 14.51 4.15 5.31
C VAL A 128 15.85 3.64 4.76
N VAL A 129 16.71 4.55 4.28
CA VAL A 129 18.07 4.19 3.87
C VAL A 129 18.92 3.82 5.08
N ASP A 130 18.80 4.52 6.20
CA ASP A 130 19.53 4.19 7.43
C ASP A 130 19.07 2.85 8.02
N ILE A 131 17.77 2.53 7.98
CA ILE A 131 17.26 1.20 8.32
C ILE A 131 17.88 0.14 7.40
N ALA A 132 17.84 0.36 6.09
CA ALA A 132 18.38 -0.60 5.13
C ALA A 132 19.91 -0.81 5.28
N LYS A 133 20.67 0.22 5.66
CA LYS A 133 22.11 0.06 5.98
C LYS A 133 22.33 -0.77 7.23
N LYS A 134 21.54 -0.54 8.29
CA LYS A 134 21.59 -1.39 9.49
C LYS A 134 21.24 -2.84 9.18
N MET A 135 20.33 -3.08 8.23
CA MET A 135 20.06 -4.43 7.75
C MET A 135 21.28 -5.07 7.07
N GLU A 136 22.12 -4.32 6.35
CA GLU A 136 23.34 -4.90 5.74
C GLU A 136 24.30 -5.45 6.82
N ASP A 137 24.34 -4.80 7.98
CA ASP A 137 25.20 -5.21 9.09
C ASP A 137 24.59 -6.36 9.92
N LEU A 138 23.27 -6.35 10.12
CA LEU A 138 22.59 -7.21 11.11
C LEU A 138 21.84 -8.40 10.48
N CYS A 139 21.36 -8.27 9.25
CA CYS A 139 20.50 -9.24 8.57
C CYS A 139 20.56 -9.08 7.04
N SER A 140 21.75 -9.13 6.45
CA SER A 140 21.97 -8.86 5.01
C SER A 140 21.21 -9.79 4.06
N ASP A 141 20.87 -11.00 4.53
CA ASP A 141 20.05 -11.96 3.80
C ASP A 141 18.53 -11.75 3.95
N ALA A 142 18.09 -10.76 4.73
CA ALA A 142 16.67 -10.46 4.89
C ALA A 142 16.04 -9.86 3.61
N TRP A 143 14.74 -10.05 3.47
CA TRP A 143 13.93 -9.24 2.54
C TRP A 143 13.34 -8.02 3.25
N LEU A 144 13.52 -6.83 2.67
CA LEU A 144 12.78 -5.62 3.04
C LEU A 144 11.50 -5.52 2.21
N ILE A 145 10.35 -5.56 2.88
CA ILE A 145 9.01 -5.43 2.29
C ILE A 145 8.46 -4.06 2.69
N ASN A 146 8.42 -3.12 1.74
CA ASN A 146 8.01 -1.75 1.99
C ASN A 146 6.53 -1.51 1.69
N TYR A 147 5.77 -1.09 2.71
CA TYR A 147 4.42 -0.53 2.60
C TYR A 147 4.40 1.00 2.75
N THR A 148 5.55 1.62 3.04
CA THR A 148 5.64 3.05 3.28
C THR A 148 5.65 3.84 1.98
N ASN A 149 4.86 4.92 1.93
CA ASN A 149 4.86 5.88 0.83
C ASN A 149 5.85 7.03 1.04
N PRO A 150 6.44 7.61 -0.04
CA PRO A 150 6.18 7.33 -1.46
C PRO A 150 6.93 6.09 -2.00
N MET A 151 6.20 4.99 -2.24
CA MET A 151 6.79 3.64 -2.39
C MET A 151 7.87 3.54 -3.48
N SER A 152 7.59 4.03 -4.70
CA SER A 152 8.55 3.97 -5.80
C SER A 152 9.84 4.73 -5.49
N THR A 153 9.73 5.91 -4.89
CA THR A 153 10.87 6.74 -4.51
C THR A 153 11.69 6.09 -3.40
N LEU A 154 11.04 5.54 -2.37
CA LEU A 154 11.72 4.89 -1.25
C LEU A 154 12.42 3.59 -1.67
N CYS A 155 11.73 2.72 -2.41
CA CYS A 155 12.36 1.50 -2.95
C CYS A 155 13.55 1.83 -3.86
N ARG A 156 13.44 2.91 -4.65
CA ARG A 156 14.54 3.39 -5.48
C ARG A 156 15.70 3.93 -4.66
N ALA A 157 15.45 4.67 -3.59
CA ALA A 157 16.49 5.20 -2.71
C ALA A 157 17.25 4.08 -2.00
N ILE A 158 16.54 3.07 -1.47
CA ILE A 158 17.13 1.88 -0.83
C ILE A 158 18.00 1.12 -1.83
N SER A 159 17.44 0.70 -2.97
CA SER A 159 18.18 -0.05 -4.00
C SER A 159 19.36 0.69 -4.62
N LYS A 160 19.41 2.02 -4.49
CA LYS A 160 20.56 2.84 -4.91
C LYS A 160 21.62 3.02 -3.83
N SER A 161 21.28 2.77 -2.57
CA SER A 161 22.12 3.06 -1.42
C SER A 161 22.64 1.80 -0.73
N THR A 162 21.96 0.66 -0.91
CA THR A 162 22.27 -0.62 -0.23
C THR A 162 22.06 -1.82 -1.17
N GLY A 163 22.61 -2.97 -0.79
CA GLY A 163 22.41 -4.27 -1.46
C GLY A 163 21.18 -5.06 -0.99
N ILE A 164 20.37 -4.52 -0.08
CA ILE A 164 19.23 -5.24 0.53
C ILE A 164 18.17 -5.59 -0.51
N LYS A 165 17.71 -6.85 -0.47
CA LYS A 165 16.60 -7.36 -1.27
C LYS A 165 15.33 -6.61 -0.90
N THR A 166 14.87 -5.73 -1.79
CA THR A 166 13.78 -4.80 -1.52
C THR A 166 12.62 -5.01 -2.48
N ILE A 167 11.41 -5.11 -1.95
CA ILE A 167 10.17 -5.08 -2.71
C ILE A 167 9.18 -4.10 -2.07
N GLY A 168 8.41 -3.39 -2.89
CA GLY A 168 7.30 -2.55 -2.43
C GLY A 168 5.97 -3.23 -2.71
N LEU A 169 5.07 -3.25 -1.74
CA LEU A 169 3.73 -3.83 -1.87
C LEU A 169 2.65 -2.75 -1.68
N CYS A 170 1.69 -2.71 -2.59
CA CYS A 170 0.54 -1.81 -2.56
C CYS A 170 -0.73 -2.59 -2.94
N HIS A 171 -1.86 -2.19 -2.35
CA HIS A 171 -3.15 -2.87 -2.50
C HIS A 171 -4.04 -2.26 -3.60
N GLU A 172 -3.68 -1.08 -4.13
CA GLU A 172 -4.47 -0.34 -5.12
C GLU A 172 -4.86 -1.17 -6.36
N PRO A 173 -3.95 -1.96 -6.98
CA PRO A 173 -4.34 -2.79 -8.12
C PRO A 173 -5.41 -3.81 -7.76
N ILE A 174 -5.36 -4.42 -6.57
CA ILE A 174 -6.31 -5.46 -6.14
C ILE A 174 -7.73 -4.88 -6.09
N ALA A 175 -7.90 -3.70 -5.47
CA ALA A 175 -9.19 -3.04 -5.37
C ALA A 175 -9.79 -2.67 -6.74
N VAL A 176 -8.94 -2.27 -7.69
CA VAL A 176 -9.39 -2.02 -9.08
C VAL A 176 -9.81 -3.32 -9.75
N LEU A 177 -9.02 -4.39 -9.63
CA LEU A 177 -9.37 -5.68 -10.23
C LEU A 177 -10.69 -6.24 -9.68
N ASP A 178 -10.95 -6.10 -8.38
CA ASP A 178 -12.24 -6.50 -7.77
C ASP A 178 -13.42 -5.69 -8.33
N THR A 179 -13.20 -4.41 -8.63
CA THR A 179 -14.20 -3.56 -9.27
C THR A 179 -14.45 -4.00 -10.72
N ILE A 180 -13.40 -4.31 -11.47
CA ILE A 180 -13.52 -4.79 -12.85
C ILE A 180 -14.20 -6.17 -12.90
N LYS A 181 -13.86 -7.09 -12.01
CA LYS A 181 -14.53 -8.40 -11.91
C LYS A 181 -16.02 -8.24 -11.66
N ARG A 182 -16.44 -7.33 -10.76
CA ARG A 182 -17.86 -7.03 -10.51
C ARG A 182 -18.56 -6.46 -11.73
N ILE A 183 -17.93 -5.51 -12.43
CA ILE A 183 -18.47 -4.91 -13.66
C ILE A 183 -18.66 -5.96 -14.75
N LEU A 184 -17.67 -6.85 -14.92
CA LEU A 184 -17.66 -7.87 -15.95
C LEU A 184 -18.34 -9.19 -15.52
N GLN A 185 -18.94 -9.21 -14.32
CA GLN A 185 -19.65 -10.37 -13.74
C GLN A 185 -18.79 -11.65 -13.74
N ILE A 186 -17.53 -11.51 -13.33
CA ILE A 186 -16.59 -12.62 -13.21
C ILE A 186 -16.78 -13.27 -11.84
N GLU A 187 -17.16 -14.54 -11.84
CA GLU A 187 -17.28 -15.37 -10.63
C GLU A 187 -16.11 -16.34 -10.47
N ASP A 188 -15.55 -16.83 -11.59
CA ASP A 188 -14.42 -17.75 -11.60
C ASP A 188 -13.11 -16.98 -11.86
N GLU A 189 -12.16 -17.07 -10.94
CA GLU A 189 -10.85 -16.45 -11.08
C GLU A 189 -10.08 -16.94 -12.32
N SER A 190 -10.32 -18.18 -12.77
CA SER A 190 -9.66 -18.74 -13.96
C SER A 190 -10.11 -18.08 -15.27
N ASP A 191 -11.28 -17.42 -15.26
CA ASP A 191 -11.79 -16.65 -16.40
C ASP A 191 -11.08 -15.28 -16.55
N PHE A 192 -10.26 -14.86 -15.58
CA PHE A 192 -9.75 -13.50 -15.52
C PHE A 192 -8.23 -13.46 -15.49
N GLN A 193 -7.63 -12.85 -16.51
CA GLN A 193 -6.18 -12.68 -16.58
C GLN A 193 -5.85 -11.23 -16.89
N VAL A 194 -4.88 -10.68 -16.16
CA VAL A 194 -4.44 -9.30 -16.34
C VAL A 194 -2.93 -9.20 -16.36
N LYS A 195 -2.43 -8.23 -17.13
CA LYS A 195 -1.05 -7.79 -17.07
C LYS A 195 -1.01 -6.33 -16.67
N ILE A 196 -0.30 -6.03 -15.58
CA ILE A 196 -0.22 -4.69 -15.01
C ILE A 196 1.23 -4.23 -15.05
N ALA A 197 1.45 -2.97 -15.46
CA ALA A 197 2.76 -2.33 -15.37
C ALA A 197 2.64 -0.83 -15.10
N GLY A 198 3.70 -0.25 -14.53
CA GLY A 198 3.79 1.17 -14.22
C GLY A 198 4.56 1.40 -12.92
N ILE A 199 4.23 2.48 -12.23
CA ILE A 199 4.81 2.83 -10.93
C ILE A 199 3.74 2.78 -9.84
N ASN A 200 4.13 2.87 -8.56
CA ASN A 200 3.15 2.91 -7.46
C ASN A 200 2.14 4.02 -7.71
N HIS A 201 0.85 3.72 -7.51
CA HIS A 201 -0.27 4.65 -7.69
C HIS A 201 -0.49 5.19 -9.11
N LEU A 202 0.34 4.78 -10.08
CA LEU A 202 0.16 5.02 -11.51
C LEU A 202 0.58 3.77 -12.31
N SER A 203 -0.07 2.66 -12.00
CA SER A 203 -0.01 1.42 -12.77
C SER A 203 -1.17 1.34 -13.76
N TRP A 204 -1.01 0.55 -14.81
CA TRP A 204 -1.98 0.39 -15.89
C TRP A 204 -2.21 -1.09 -16.16
N ILE A 205 -3.47 -1.48 -16.34
CA ILE A 205 -3.84 -2.76 -16.94
C ILE A 205 -3.53 -2.65 -18.44
N LEU A 206 -2.50 -3.39 -18.88
CA LEU A 206 -2.03 -3.42 -20.26
C LEU A 206 -2.71 -4.52 -21.08
N GLU A 207 -3.07 -5.62 -20.43
CA GLU A 207 -3.80 -6.73 -21.03
C GLU A 207 -4.90 -7.13 -20.05
N LEU A 208 -6.12 -7.33 -20.56
CA LEU A 208 -7.27 -7.82 -19.81
C LEU A 208 -7.89 -8.94 -20.65
N LYS A 209 -7.88 -10.17 -20.14
CA LYS A 209 -8.57 -11.29 -20.76
C LYS A 209 -9.72 -11.77 -19.88
N VAL A 210 -10.86 -11.98 -20.51
CA VAL A 210 -12.07 -12.54 -19.90
C VAL A 210 -12.47 -13.76 -20.70
N ARG A 211 -12.50 -14.94 -20.07
CA ARG A 211 -12.83 -16.23 -20.72
C ARG A 211 -11.99 -16.50 -21.98
N GLY A 212 -10.74 -16.06 -21.96
CA GLY A 212 -9.79 -16.22 -23.07
C GLY A 212 -9.82 -15.11 -24.13
N GLU A 213 -10.80 -14.21 -24.12
CA GLU A 213 -10.97 -13.13 -25.10
C GLU A 213 -10.51 -11.77 -24.55
N ASP A 214 -10.24 -10.79 -25.43
CA ASP A 214 -9.92 -9.42 -25.02
C ASP A 214 -11.10 -8.77 -24.28
N GLY A 215 -10.90 -8.41 -23.01
CA GLY A 215 -11.92 -7.82 -22.16
C GLY A 215 -12.06 -6.31 -22.30
N PHE A 216 -11.12 -5.60 -22.96
CA PHE A 216 -11.22 -4.15 -23.11
C PHE A 216 -12.44 -3.70 -23.94
N PRO A 217 -12.83 -4.36 -25.05
CA PRO A 217 -14.08 -4.03 -25.75
C PRO A 217 -15.32 -4.14 -24.85
N ILE A 218 -15.39 -5.17 -23.99
CA ILE A 218 -16.51 -5.38 -23.07
C ILE A 218 -16.55 -4.25 -22.04
N LEU A 219 -15.40 -3.91 -21.46
CA LEU A 219 -15.27 -2.82 -20.50
C LEU A 219 -15.61 -1.46 -21.14
N ARG A 220 -15.16 -1.19 -22.37
CA ARG A 220 -15.50 0.04 -23.10
C ARG A 220 -17.01 0.16 -23.30
N ASN A 221 -17.67 -0.90 -23.74
CA ASN A 221 -19.11 -0.90 -23.91
C ASN A 221 -19.85 -0.66 -22.59
N TYR A 222 -19.40 -1.25 -21.48
CA TYR A 222 -19.96 -0.95 -20.16
C TYR A 222 -19.82 0.54 -19.83
N ILE A 223 -18.62 1.11 -19.99
CA ILE A 223 -18.38 2.52 -19.70
C ILE A 223 -19.26 3.41 -20.57
N ASP A 224 -19.38 3.14 -21.88
CA ASP A 224 -20.21 3.93 -22.78
C ASP A 224 -21.70 3.93 -22.40
N GLN A 225 -22.19 2.82 -21.84
CA GLN A 225 -23.57 2.71 -21.36
C GLN A 225 -23.80 3.42 -20.02
N HIS A 226 -22.81 3.44 -19.11
CA HIS A 226 -23.00 3.91 -17.73
C HIS A 226 -22.34 5.26 -17.43
N MET A 227 -21.55 5.80 -18.34
CA MET A 227 -20.79 7.04 -18.10
C MET A 227 -21.69 8.21 -17.69
N GLY A 228 -22.84 8.37 -18.34
CA GLY A 228 -23.79 9.44 -18.02
C GLY A 228 -24.28 9.36 -16.57
N GLU A 229 -24.60 8.15 -16.10
CA GLU A 229 -25.03 7.92 -14.72
C GLU A 229 -23.91 8.19 -13.72
N ILE A 230 -22.68 7.77 -14.02
CA ILE A 230 -21.50 8.04 -13.19
C ILE A 230 -21.28 9.55 -13.04
N VAL A 231 -21.32 10.30 -14.15
CA VAL A 231 -21.14 11.75 -14.15
C VAL A 231 -22.22 12.44 -13.32
N GLU A 232 -23.49 12.06 -13.49
CA GLU A 232 -24.57 12.66 -12.71
C GLU A 232 -24.49 12.29 -11.22
N ALA A 233 -24.08 11.06 -10.88
CA ALA A 233 -23.84 10.66 -9.50
C ALA A 233 -22.73 11.48 -8.83
N VAL A 234 -21.62 11.73 -9.55
CA VAL A 234 -20.51 12.55 -9.06
C VAL A 234 -20.96 14.01 -8.85
N LYS A 235 -21.74 14.58 -9.78
CA LYS A 235 -22.30 15.94 -9.62
C LYS A 235 -23.29 16.05 -8.46
N ALA A 236 -24.07 15.00 -8.23
CA ALA A 236 -25.05 14.93 -7.15
C ALA A 236 -24.43 14.59 -5.78
N THR A 237 -23.13 14.26 -5.74
CA THR A 237 -22.45 13.87 -4.50
C THR A 237 -22.33 15.06 -3.54
N ASN A 238 -22.84 14.90 -2.32
CA ASN A 238 -22.52 15.82 -1.23
C ASN A 238 -21.12 15.53 -0.71
N TRP A 239 -20.13 16.26 -1.21
CA TRP A 239 -18.72 16.04 -0.87
C TRP A 239 -18.38 16.27 0.61
N ALA A 240 -19.23 16.97 1.36
CA ALA A 240 -19.05 17.14 2.80
C ALA A 240 -19.22 15.83 3.59
N ASP A 241 -20.06 14.91 3.09
CA ASP A 241 -20.39 13.64 3.74
C ASP A 241 -19.83 12.42 2.98
N ALA A 242 -19.16 12.65 1.86
CA ALA A 242 -18.65 11.59 1.01
C ALA A 242 -17.50 10.85 1.71
N ASP A 243 -17.50 9.52 1.60
CA ASP A 243 -16.35 8.71 1.98
C ASP A 243 -15.17 9.03 1.05
N PRO A 244 -14.06 9.59 1.55
CA PRO A 244 -12.91 9.97 0.72
C PRO A 244 -12.15 8.77 0.15
N PHE A 245 -12.44 7.54 0.61
CA PHE A 245 -11.89 6.31 0.07
C PHE A 245 -12.78 5.67 -1.00
N LYS A 246 -14.03 6.12 -1.15
CA LYS A 246 -14.94 5.57 -2.15
C LYS A 246 -14.59 6.10 -3.53
N ASP A 247 -14.17 5.18 -4.40
CA ASP A 247 -13.92 5.49 -5.80
C ASP A 247 -15.22 5.63 -6.60
N ASN A 248 -15.31 6.63 -7.46
CA ASN A 248 -16.41 6.84 -8.39
C ASN A 248 -16.06 6.42 -9.83
N ASN A 249 -14.80 6.05 -10.08
CA ASN A 249 -14.25 5.57 -11.35
C ASN A 249 -14.29 6.58 -12.52
N LEU A 250 -14.71 7.83 -12.28
CA LEU A 250 -14.81 8.84 -13.33
C LEU A 250 -13.45 9.12 -13.97
N VAL A 251 -12.43 9.38 -13.14
CA VAL A 251 -11.10 9.77 -13.61
C VAL A 251 -10.45 8.59 -14.35
N LYS A 252 -10.46 7.39 -13.77
CA LYS A 252 -9.84 6.23 -14.41
C LYS A 252 -10.52 5.83 -15.73
N PHE A 253 -11.85 5.96 -15.83
CA PHE A 253 -12.56 5.61 -17.06
C PHE A 253 -12.30 6.63 -18.17
N GLU A 254 -12.20 7.92 -17.84
CA GLU A 254 -11.78 8.93 -18.80
C GLU A 254 -10.33 8.72 -19.25
N LEU A 255 -9.42 8.38 -18.34
CA LEU A 255 -8.05 8.03 -18.71
C LEU A 255 -7.99 6.76 -19.57
N PHE A 256 -8.84 5.77 -19.31
CA PHE A 256 -8.95 4.58 -20.16
C PHE A 256 -9.40 4.93 -21.58
N ARG A 257 -10.37 5.84 -21.74
CA ARG A 257 -10.79 6.33 -23.07
C ARG A 257 -9.67 7.07 -23.80
N LEU A 258 -8.89 7.88 -23.07
CA LEU A 258 -7.81 8.68 -23.64
C LEU A 258 -6.59 7.84 -24.03
N PHE A 259 -6.17 6.91 -23.17
CA PHE A 259 -4.91 6.18 -23.33
C PHE A 259 -5.08 4.75 -23.87
N GLY A 260 -6.31 4.22 -23.88
CA GLY A 260 -6.60 2.85 -24.33
C GLY A 260 -6.25 1.76 -23.30
N TYR A 261 -5.67 2.13 -22.15
CA TYR A 261 -5.33 1.25 -21.04
C TYR A 261 -5.92 1.78 -19.74
N LEU A 262 -6.38 0.89 -18.86
CA LEU A 262 -7.09 1.30 -17.64
C LEU A 262 -6.10 1.51 -16.49
N PRO A 263 -6.10 2.66 -15.79
CA PRO A 263 -5.34 2.82 -14.56
C PRO A 263 -5.74 1.77 -13.50
N ALA A 264 -4.74 1.10 -12.94
CA ALA A 264 -4.87 0.10 -11.87
C ALA A 264 -4.64 0.71 -10.49
N ALA A 265 -5.17 1.91 -10.27
CA ALA A 265 -5.23 2.59 -8.97
C ALA A 265 -6.49 3.44 -8.87
N GLY A 266 -6.85 3.81 -7.65
CA GLY A 266 -8.02 4.62 -7.32
C GLY A 266 -7.96 6.04 -7.89
N ASP A 267 -9.11 6.65 -8.18
CA ASP A 267 -9.18 7.97 -8.83
C ASP A 267 -8.42 9.05 -8.04
N ARG A 268 -8.52 9.00 -6.71
CA ARG A 268 -7.79 9.90 -5.79
C ARG A 268 -6.28 9.87 -5.96
N HIS A 269 -5.71 8.73 -6.33
CA HIS A 269 -4.27 8.59 -6.50
C HIS A 269 -3.86 8.99 -7.91
N VAL A 270 -4.60 8.50 -8.91
CA VAL A 270 -4.27 8.74 -10.32
C VAL A 270 -4.38 10.22 -10.67
N ALA A 271 -5.36 10.94 -10.10
CA ALA A 271 -5.55 12.37 -10.36
C ALA A 271 -4.31 13.24 -10.07
N GLU A 272 -3.49 12.87 -9.07
CA GLU A 272 -2.30 13.64 -8.68
C GLU A 272 -1.14 13.53 -9.67
N PHE A 273 -1.22 12.62 -10.66
CA PHE A 273 -0.21 12.47 -11.71
C PHE A 273 -0.51 13.30 -12.97
N PHE A 274 -1.73 13.83 -13.08
CA PHE A 274 -2.20 14.59 -14.25
C PHE A 274 -2.69 16.01 -13.90
N SER A 275 -2.57 16.39 -12.62
CA SER A 275 -2.98 17.69 -12.06
C SER A 275 -2.09 18.85 -12.46
#